data_AF-A0A926H0R9-F1
#
_entry.id   AF-A0A926H0R9-F1
#
_cell.length_a   1.000
_cell.length_b   1.000
_cell.length_c   1.000
_cell.angle_alpha   90.00
_cell.angle_beta   90.00
_cell.angle_gamma   90.00
#
_symmetry.space_group_name_H-M   'P 1'
#
loop_
_entity.id
_entity.type
_entity.pdbx_description
1 polymer ?
#
loop_
_entity_poly.entity_id
_entity_poly.type
_entity_poly.pdbx_seq_one_letter_code
_entity_poly.pdbx_strand_id
1 'polypeptide(L)'
;MSPSRIFADDFGYVPNVYRFALGYQSTSELASGEGYWVEFPVDGFADIYGANIAVASKELSAGWNLIGNPFDVDLPVNLITFSDGIVTKTYSEAVVAGWIGPDLFGYQPSGYISESSALAVWNGYWLESFSAGITIEYVRP
;
A
#
# COMPACT_ATOMS: atom_id res chain seq x y z
N MET A 1 4.29 -10.63 7.78
CA MET A 1 4.89 -11.76 7.01
C MET A 1 6.34 -11.41 6.69
N SER A 2 7.28 -12.34 6.59
CA SER A 2 8.66 -12.01 6.20
C SER A 2 8.87 -12.11 4.68
N PRO A 3 9.70 -11.27 4.04
CA PRO A 3 10.04 -11.41 2.62
C PRO A 3 10.60 -12.78 2.25
N SER A 4 11.34 -13.41 3.18
CA SER A 4 11.88 -14.77 2.97
C SER A 4 10.81 -15.84 2.78
N ARG A 5 9.60 -15.65 3.31
CA ARG A 5 8.49 -16.59 3.12
C ARG A 5 7.78 -16.45 1.78
N ILE A 6 8.09 -15.39 1.04
CA ILE A 6 7.45 -15.04 -0.22
C ILE A 6 8.41 -15.26 -1.40
N PHE A 7 9.69 -14.91 -1.23
CA PHE A 7 10.61 -14.82 -2.37
C PHE A 7 11.71 -15.88 -2.35
N ALA A 8 12.01 -16.49 -1.19
CA ALA A 8 13.22 -17.31 -1.07
C ALA A 8 13.11 -18.67 -1.78
N ASP A 9 11.92 -19.24 -1.84
CA ASP A 9 11.61 -20.47 -2.57
C ASP A 9 11.64 -20.27 -4.09
N ASP A 10 11.23 -19.09 -4.58
CA ASP A 10 11.23 -18.78 -6.01
C ASP A 10 12.60 -18.36 -6.54
N PHE A 11 13.32 -17.50 -5.81
CA PHE A 11 14.57 -16.89 -6.29
C PHE A 11 15.83 -17.54 -5.72
N GLY A 12 15.71 -18.38 -4.68
CA GLY A 12 16.86 -18.93 -3.95
C GLY A 12 17.63 -17.91 -3.09
N TYR A 13 17.11 -16.67 -2.98
CA TYR A 13 17.60 -15.61 -2.09
C TYR A 13 16.45 -14.70 -1.64
N VAL A 14 16.70 -13.87 -0.63
CA VAL A 14 15.72 -12.87 -0.16
C VAL A 14 16.05 -11.51 -0.79
N PRO A 15 15.16 -10.89 -1.57
CA PRO A 15 15.41 -9.58 -2.16
C PRO A 15 15.45 -8.49 -1.08
N ASN A 16 16.07 -7.36 -1.41
CA ASN A 16 16.02 -6.19 -0.53
C ASN A 16 14.62 -5.59 -0.60
N VAL A 17 14.00 -5.39 0.56
CA VAL A 17 12.68 -4.78 0.70
C VAL A 17 12.81 -3.48 1.48
N TYR A 18 12.17 -2.43 0.97
CA TYR A 18 12.17 -1.11 1.57
C TYR A 18 10.74 -0.61 1.79
N ARG A 19 10.45 -0.22 3.04
CA ARG A 19 9.26 0.55 3.39
C ARG A 19 9.57 2.04 3.37
N PHE A 20 8.54 2.87 3.34
CA PHE A 20 8.71 4.31 3.53
C PHE A 20 8.23 4.76 4.92
N ALA A 21 9.14 5.31 5.71
CA ALA A 21 8.84 5.91 7.01
C ALA A 21 9.77 7.10 7.24
N LEU A 22 9.37 8.28 6.74
CA LEU A 22 10.21 9.49 6.67
C LEU A 22 11.52 9.27 5.89
N GLY A 23 11.46 8.45 4.85
CA GLY A 23 12.60 7.96 4.08
C GLY A 23 12.53 6.45 3.88
N TYR A 24 13.36 5.94 2.98
CA TYR A 24 13.43 4.50 2.73
C TYR A 24 14.18 3.79 3.84
N GLN A 25 13.56 2.76 4.38
CA GLN A 25 14.12 1.91 5.41
C GLN A 25 14.05 0.46 4.96
N SER A 26 15.17 -0.27 5.05
CA SER A 26 15.15 -1.72 4.88
C SER A 26 14.24 -2.36 5.93
N THR A 27 13.47 -3.35 5.51
CA THR A 27 12.56 -4.09 6.39
C THR A 27 12.64 -5.57 6.10
N SER A 28 12.47 -6.37 7.15
CA SER A 28 12.30 -7.83 7.06
C SER A 28 10.86 -8.25 7.37
N GLU A 29 9.95 -7.28 7.43
CA GLU A 29 8.54 -7.46 7.74
C GLU A 29 7.65 -6.77 6.71
N LEU A 30 6.61 -7.50 6.32
CA LEU A 30 5.54 -7.11 5.40
C LEU A 30 4.22 -7.09 6.16
N ALA A 31 3.49 -5.99 6.02
CA ALA A 31 2.18 -5.73 6.61
C ALA A 31 1.15 -5.49 5.50
N SER A 32 -0.08 -5.97 5.70
CA SER A 32 -1.18 -5.75 4.76
C SER A 32 -1.49 -4.25 4.65
N GLY A 33 -1.67 -3.76 3.42
CA GLY A 33 -1.99 -2.35 3.14
C GLY A 33 -0.77 -1.43 3.09
N GLU A 34 0.40 -1.87 3.55
CA GLU A 34 1.67 -1.16 3.35
C GLU A 34 2.20 -1.40 1.93
N GLY A 35 2.73 -0.35 1.30
CA GLY A 35 3.43 -0.49 0.03
C GLY A 35 4.94 -0.62 0.25
N TYR A 36 5.59 -1.36 -0.64
CA TYR A 36 7.03 -1.64 -0.55
C TYR A 36 7.72 -1.46 -1.89
N TRP A 37 8.96 -1.00 -1.86
CA TRP A 37 9.88 -1.19 -2.96
C TRP A 37 10.65 -2.48 -2.76
N VAL A 38 10.67 -3.32 -3.78
CA VAL A 38 11.43 -4.58 -3.77
C VAL A 38 12.43 -4.53 -4.91
N GLU A 39 13.69 -4.73 -4.56
CA GLU A 39 14.80 -4.70 -5.53
C GLU A 39 15.18 -6.14 -5.91
N PHE A 40 15.05 -6.44 -7.20
CA PHE A 40 15.46 -7.72 -7.78
C PHE A 40 16.71 -7.52 -8.66
N PRO A 41 17.82 -8.23 -8.42
CA PRO A 41 19.01 -8.19 -9.27
C PRO A 41 18.82 -8.91 -10.63
N VAL A 42 17.79 -9.75 -10.75
CA VAL A 42 17.48 -10.52 -11.96
C VAL A 42 15.97 -10.57 -12.16
N ASP A 43 15.55 -10.56 -13.43
CA ASP A 43 14.14 -10.77 -13.77
C ASP A 43 13.69 -12.17 -13.33
N GLY A 44 12.44 -12.28 -12.89
CA GLY A 44 11.84 -13.55 -12.53
C GLY A 44 10.37 -13.42 -12.15
N PHE A 45 9.81 -14.52 -11.68
CA PHE A 45 8.43 -14.62 -11.22
C PHE A 45 8.47 -15.06 -9.76
N ALA A 46 7.56 -14.51 -8.96
CA ALA A 46 7.29 -15.00 -7.62
C ALA A 46 5.80 -15.27 -7.47
N ASP A 47 5.49 -16.34 -6.75
CA ASP A 47 4.13 -16.69 -6.38
C ASP A 47 3.93 -16.38 -4.89
N ILE A 48 2.83 -15.70 -4.55
CA ILE A 48 2.44 -15.53 -3.14
C ILE A 48 1.31 -16.48 -2.80
N TYR A 49 1.52 -17.26 -1.74
CA TYR A 49 0.48 -18.04 -1.09
C TYR A 49 0.14 -17.42 0.26
N GLY A 50 -1.15 -17.19 0.48
CA GLY A 50 -1.65 -16.58 1.70
C GLY A 50 -3.10 -16.97 1.98
N ALA A 51 -3.57 -16.59 3.16
CA ALA A 51 -5.00 -16.64 3.46
C ALA A 51 -5.64 -15.33 3.00
N ASN A 52 -6.78 -15.43 2.33
CA ASN A 52 -7.57 -14.26 2.00
C ASN A 52 -8.05 -13.57 3.27
N ILE A 53 -7.90 -12.25 3.31
CA ILE A 53 -8.41 -11.39 4.37
C ILE A 53 -9.58 -10.57 3.84
N ALA A 54 -10.59 -10.32 4.69
CA ALA A 54 -11.76 -9.53 4.31
C ALA A 54 -11.53 -8.03 4.50
N VAL A 55 -10.68 -7.67 5.46
CA VAL A 55 -10.37 -6.28 5.83
C VAL A 55 -8.89 -6.14 6.15
N ALA A 56 -8.36 -4.94 5.93
CA ALA A 56 -7.03 -4.53 6.38
C ALA A 56 -7.07 -3.06 6.77
N SER A 57 -6.07 -2.58 7.50
CA SER A 57 -5.91 -1.16 7.79
C SER A 57 -4.45 -0.80 8.01
N LYS A 58 -4.14 0.49 7.83
CA LYS A 58 -2.81 1.06 8.07
C LYS A 58 -2.95 2.47 8.65
N GLU A 59 -2.18 2.79 9.67
CA GLU A 59 -2.07 4.17 10.15
C GLU A 59 -1.19 4.99 9.19
N LEU A 60 -1.66 6.18 8.83
CA LEU A 60 -0.95 7.13 8.00
C LEU A 60 -0.12 8.08 8.86
N SER A 61 1.12 8.29 8.44
CA SER A 61 1.95 9.38 8.93
C SER A 61 1.56 10.69 8.23
N ALA A 62 1.76 11.83 8.90
CA ALA A 62 1.66 13.11 8.21
C ALA A 62 2.68 13.18 7.05
N GLY A 63 2.25 13.70 5.90
CA GLY A 63 3.00 13.70 4.65
C GLY A 63 2.75 12.45 3.79
N TRP A 64 3.75 12.07 3.00
CA TRP A 64 3.64 10.97 2.05
C TRP A 64 3.69 9.59 2.73
N ASN A 65 2.80 8.71 2.30
CA ASN A 65 2.72 7.32 2.71
C ASN A 65 2.77 6.42 1.48
N LEU A 66 3.57 5.36 1.54
CA LEU A 66 3.56 4.30 0.54
C LEU A 66 2.55 3.24 0.98
N ILE A 67 1.47 3.09 0.24
CA ILE A 67 0.39 2.13 0.51
C ILE A 67 0.35 1.06 -0.60
N GLY A 68 -0.26 -0.09 -0.31
CA GLY A 68 -0.42 -1.18 -1.26
C GLY A 68 -1.83 -1.77 -1.22
N ASN A 69 -2.20 -2.53 -2.25
CA ASN A 69 -3.42 -3.32 -2.23
C ASN A 69 -3.24 -4.57 -1.33
N PRO A 70 -4.03 -4.74 -0.26
CA PRO A 70 -3.92 -5.90 0.62
C PRO A 70 -4.59 -7.18 0.08
N PHE A 71 -5.25 -7.14 -1.08
CA PHE A 71 -6.06 -8.24 -1.62
C PHE A 71 -5.48 -8.84 -2.91
N ASP A 72 -6.00 -10.02 -3.25
CA ASP A 72 -5.72 -10.77 -4.48
C ASP A 72 -6.56 -10.30 -5.69
N VAL A 73 -7.28 -9.19 -5.54
CA VAL A 73 -8.16 -8.59 -6.54
C VAL A 73 -7.99 -7.07 -6.52
N ASP A 74 -8.16 -6.42 -7.67
CA ASP A 74 -8.10 -4.96 -7.76
C ASP A 74 -9.12 -4.33 -6.81
N LEU A 75 -8.67 -3.33 -6.04
CA LEU A 75 -9.50 -2.65 -5.05
C LEU A 75 -9.93 -1.27 -5.58
N PRO A 76 -11.20 -1.07 -5.95
CA PRO A 76 -11.71 0.24 -6.34
C PRO A 76 -11.45 1.30 -5.27
N VAL A 77 -10.96 2.46 -5.68
CA VAL A 77 -10.62 3.57 -4.75
C VAL A 77 -11.83 4.02 -3.94
N ASN A 78 -13.04 3.92 -4.51
CA ASN A 78 -14.28 4.30 -3.82
C ASN A 78 -14.71 3.34 -2.69
N LEU A 79 -14.07 2.17 -2.55
CA LEU A 79 -14.27 1.26 -1.42
C LEU A 79 -13.29 1.54 -0.26
N ILE A 80 -12.30 2.39 -0.47
CA ILE A 80 -11.34 2.78 0.55
C ILE A 80 -11.97 3.85 1.45
N THR A 81 -11.80 3.67 2.76
CA THR A 81 -12.28 4.61 3.77
C THR A 81 -11.14 5.05 4.68
N PHE A 82 -11.36 6.15 5.39
CA PHE A 82 -10.39 6.77 6.29
C PHE A 82 -11.07 7.05 7.63
N SER A 83 -10.40 6.75 8.73
CA SER A 83 -10.91 6.92 10.09
C SER A 83 -9.93 7.74 10.93
N ASP A 84 -10.44 8.70 11.71
CA ASP A 84 -9.69 9.40 12.76
C ASP A 84 -9.85 8.73 14.14
N GLY A 85 -10.43 7.52 14.17
CA GLY A 85 -10.79 6.79 15.39
C GLY A 85 -12.16 7.15 15.97
N ILE A 86 -12.84 8.17 15.43
CA ILE A 86 -14.19 8.60 15.86
C ILE A 86 -15.16 8.54 14.69
N VAL A 87 -14.75 9.05 13.53
CA VAL A 87 -15.56 9.15 12.31
C VAL A 87 -14.83 8.46 11.17
N THR A 88 -15.56 7.64 10.42
CA THR A 88 -15.09 7.08 9.15
C THR A 88 -15.64 7.90 7.99
N LYS A 89 -14.80 8.16 6.98
CA LYS A 89 -15.09 8.93 5.77
C LYS A 89 -14.73 8.10 4.54
N THR A 90 -15.51 8.25 3.48
CA THR A 90 -15.10 7.80 2.15
C THR A 90 -13.89 8.59 1.66
N TYR A 91 -13.22 8.10 0.60
CA TYR A 91 -12.09 8.81 -0.01
C TYR A 91 -12.42 10.28 -0.34
N SER A 92 -13.56 10.55 -1.01
CA SER A 92 -13.95 11.91 -1.38
C SER A 92 -14.25 12.80 -0.18
N GLU A 93 -14.90 12.27 0.86
CA GLU A 93 -15.17 12.99 2.10
C GLU A 93 -13.89 13.29 2.89
N ALA A 94 -12.91 12.38 2.88
CA ALA A 94 -11.62 12.56 3.54
C ALA A 94 -10.79 13.65 2.84
N VAL A 95 -10.84 13.72 1.50
CA VAL A 95 -10.24 14.82 0.72
C VAL A 95 -10.92 16.15 1.07
N VAL A 96 -12.26 16.21 1.07
CA VAL A 96 -13.01 17.43 1.41
C VAL A 96 -12.75 17.87 2.86
N ALA A 97 -12.59 16.92 3.78
CA ALA A 97 -12.25 17.18 5.18
C ALA A 97 -10.79 17.59 5.39
N GLY A 98 -9.95 17.54 4.35
CA GLY A 98 -8.53 17.85 4.45
C GLY A 98 -7.74 16.83 5.28
N TRP A 99 -8.16 15.56 5.29
CA TRP A 99 -7.42 14.48 5.94
C TRP A 99 -6.29 13.94 5.05
N ILE A 100 -6.55 13.90 3.75
CA ILE A 100 -5.65 13.37 2.72
C ILE A 100 -5.63 14.28 1.49
N GLY A 101 -4.56 14.17 0.70
CA GLY A 101 -4.48 14.77 -0.62
C GLY A 101 -5.47 14.14 -1.62
N PRO A 102 -5.88 14.88 -2.66
CA PRO A 102 -6.81 14.36 -3.67
C PRO A 102 -6.16 13.30 -4.57
N ASP A 103 -4.86 13.41 -4.80
CA ASP A 103 -4.12 12.60 -5.76
C ASP A 103 -3.53 11.35 -5.10
N LEU A 104 -3.70 10.24 -5.80
CA LEU A 104 -3.02 8.99 -5.53
C LEU A 104 -2.03 8.73 -6.67
N PHE A 105 -0.77 8.44 -6.37
CA PHE A 105 0.24 8.24 -7.41
C PHE A 105 0.74 6.79 -7.46
N GLY A 106 0.47 6.10 -8.56
CA GLY A 106 1.09 4.82 -8.89
C GLY A 106 2.44 5.00 -9.59
N TYR A 107 3.28 3.98 -9.57
CA TYR A 107 4.55 3.97 -10.29
C TYR A 107 4.48 3.12 -11.56
N GLN A 108 5.09 3.62 -12.63
CA GLN A 108 5.40 2.89 -13.85
C GLN A 108 6.88 3.12 -14.20
N PRO A 109 7.51 2.29 -15.05
CA PRO A 109 8.89 2.50 -15.47
C PRO A 109 9.16 3.89 -16.11
N SER A 110 8.13 4.52 -16.67
CA SER A 110 8.18 5.88 -17.23
C SER A 110 8.06 7.00 -16.19
N GLY A 111 7.72 6.68 -14.94
CA GLY A 111 7.55 7.63 -13.84
C GLY A 111 6.25 7.42 -13.06
N TYR A 112 5.92 8.42 -12.24
CA TYR A 112 4.68 8.42 -11.47
C TYR A 112 3.48 8.82 -12.33
N ILE A 113 2.35 8.14 -12.11
CA ILE A 113 1.07 8.42 -12.75
C ILE A 113 0.00 8.65 -11.70
N SER A 114 -0.96 9.51 -11.99
CA SER A 114 -2.15 9.66 -11.15
C SER A 114 -3.08 8.45 -11.36
N GLU A 115 -3.50 7.84 -10.26
CA GLU A 115 -4.49 6.78 -10.20
C GLU A 115 -5.77 7.30 -9.52
N SER A 116 -6.93 6.92 -10.03
CA SER A 116 -8.22 7.30 -9.42
C SER A 116 -9.29 6.22 -9.51
N SER A 117 -8.98 5.09 -10.16
CA SER A 117 -9.90 3.99 -10.40
C SER A 117 -9.77 2.91 -9.33
N ALA A 118 -8.59 2.28 -9.21
CA ALA A 118 -8.36 1.15 -8.32
C ALA A 118 -6.89 1.03 -7.90
N LEU A 119 -6.68 0.44 -6.72
CA LEU A 119 -5.38 -0.14 -6.37
C LEU A 119 -5.29 -1.51 -7.04
N ALA A 120 -4.48 -1.61 -8.08
CA ALA A 120 -4.23 -2.87 -8.76
C ALA A 120 -3.46 -3.84 -7.85
N VAL A 121 -3.69 -5.14 -8.02
CA VAL A 121 -2.87 -6.16 -7.34
C VAL A 121 -1.40 -5.95 -7.71
N TRP A 122 -0.51 -6.16 -6.75
CA TRP A 122 0.95 -6.05 -6.91
C TRP A 122 1.52 -4.64 -7.14
N ASN A 123 0.69 -3.60 -7.03
CA ASN A 123 1.16 -2.22 -7.15
C ASN A 123 1.24 -1.50 -5.79
N GLY A 124 2.22 -0.59 -5.70
CA GLY A 124 2.35 0.38 -4.62
C GLY A 124 1.91 1.78 -5.07
N TYR A 125 1.40 2.56 -4.13
CA TYR A 125 0.84 3.88 -4.38
C TYR A 125 1.28 4.89 -3.32
N TRP A 126 1.55 6.12 -3.74
CA TRP A 126 1.78 7.24 -2.84
C TRP A 126 0.48 7.97 -2.55
N LEU A 127 0.21 8.14 -1.27
CA LEU A 127 -0.90 8.93 -0.74
C LEU A 127 -0.38 9.93 0.28
N GLU A 128 -0.75 11.20 0.13
CA GLU A 128 -0.44 12.23 1.11
C GLU A 128 -1.53 12.26 2.19
N SER A 129 -1.12 12.30 3.46
CA SER A 129 -2.00 12.63 4.58
C SER A 129 -1.60 13.96 5.18
N PHE A 130 -2.55 14.85 5.40
CA PHE A 130 -2.29 16.18 5.97
C PHE A 130 -2.19 16.15 7.51
N SER A 131 -2.49 15.01 8.14
CA SER A 131 -2.48 14.86 9.60
C SER A 131 -2.09 13.43 9.99
N ALA A 132 -1.36 13.28 11.08
CA ALA A 132 -1.15 11.96 11.69
C ALA A 132 -2.45 11.46 12.35
N GLY A 133 -2.50 10.16 12.65
CA GLY A 133 -3.65 9.54 13.33
C GLY A 133 -4.85 9.25 12.43
N ILE A 134 -4.71 9.46 11.12
CA ILE A 134 -5.67 8.96 10.13
C ILE A 134 -5.31 7.52 9.79
N THR A 135 -6.28 6.61 9.89
CA THR A 135 -6.14 5.22 9.48
C THR A 135 -6.84 5.03 8.14
N ILE A 136 -6.11 4.51 7.14
CA ILE A 136 -6.72 4.00 5.91
C ILE A 136 -7.28 2.59 6.17
N GLU A 137 -8.50 2.35 5.72
CA GLU A 137 -9.24 1.11 5.93
C GLU A 137 -9.65 0.52 4.57
N TYR A 138 -9.34 -0.76 4.39
CA TYR A 138 -9.57 -1.52 3.17
C TYR A 138 -10.61 -2.61 3.41
N VAL A 139 -11.58 -2.73 2.51
CA VAL A 139 -12.57 -3.81 2.50
C VAL A 139 -12.49 -4.54 1.17
N ARG A 140 -12.49 -5.87 1.21
CA ARG A 140 -12.42 -6.69 0.00
C ARG A 140 -13.66 -6.46 -0.87
N PRO A 141 -13.52 -6.25 -2.20
CA PRO A 141 -14.64 -6.14 -3.14
C PRO A 141 -15.51 -7.39 -3.23
#